data_AF-M0M2V7-F1
#
_entry.id   AF-M0M2V7-F1
#
_cell.length_a   1.000
_cell.length_b   1.000
_cell.length_c   1.000
_cell.angle_alpha   90.00
_cell.angle_beta   90.00
_cell.angle_gamma   90.00
#
_symmetry.space_group_name_H-M   'P 1'
#
loop_
_entity.id
_entity.type
_entity.pdbx_description
1 polymer ?
#
loop_
_entity_poly.entity_id
_entity_poly.type
_entity_poly.pdbx_seq_one_letter_code
_entity_poly.pdbx_strand_id
1 'polypeptide(L)'
;MSLGVSSPDGSPDIASVVAALDDADCRAIVATLEDPLTARELSDRTDLPLSTTYRKLDRLREADLVTETVGVHSRNRQESRYVADLERVSISLTDDREFAVDLERSKTGSVGLWSELRREL
;
A
#
# COMPACT_ATOMS: atom_id res chain seq x y z
N MET A 1 6.64 24.79 5.97
CA MET A 1 7.23 23.82 5.03
C MET A 1 7.84 22.73 5.87
N SER A 2 7.17 21.60 6.01
CA SER A 2 7.71 20.44 6.73
C SER A 2 8.55 19.65 5.73
N LEU A 3 9.84 19.55 6.00
CA LEU A 3 10.75 18.72 5.23
C LEU A 3 10.42 17.27 5.58
N GLY A 4 9.94 16.50 4.61
CA GLY A 4 9.88 15.05 4.72
C GLY A 4 11.29 14.54 4.84
N VAL A 5 11.72 14.27 6.08
CA VAL A 5 12.97 13.59 6.34
C VAL A 5 12.70 12.12 6.04
N SER A 6 13.26 11.64 4.93
CA SER A 6 13.37 10.20 4.75
C SER A 6 14.28 9.70 5.87
N SER A 7 13.77 8.77 6.68
CA SER A 7 14.56 8.12 7.72
C SER A 7 15.83 7.53 7.10
N PRO A 8 16.99 7.63 7.79
CA PRO A 8 18.28 7.20 7.23
C PRO A 8 18.33 5.72 6.83
N ASP A 9 17.39 4.92 7.32
CA ASP A 9 17.33 3.47 7.15
C ASP A 9 16.35 3.02 6.04
N GLY A 10 15.75 3.96 5.30
CA GLY A 10 14.78 3.65 4.23
C GLY A 10 13.39 3.27 4.72
N SER A 11 13.11 3.41 6.02
CA SER A 11 11.76 3.32 6.57
C SER A 11 10.89 4.53 6.17
N PRO A 12 9.58 4.35 5.96
CA PRO A 12 8.70 5.44 5.58
C PRO A 12 8.60 6.49 6.70
N ASP A 13 8.39 7.74 6.30
CA ASP A 13 8.17 8.84 7.25
C ASP A 13 6.91 8.59 8.08
N ILE A 14 7.02 8.72 9.41
CA ILE A 14 5.91 8.56 10.33
C ILE A 14 4.74 9.48 10.00
N ALA A 15 5.02 10.72 9.58
CA ALA A 15 3.96 11.67 9.28
C ALA A 15 3.12 11.19 8.10
N SER A 16 3.76 10.63 7.06
CA SER A 16 3.08 10.05 5.90
C SER A 16 2.22 8.84 6.28
N VAL A 17 2.76 7.92 7.09
CA VAL A 17 2.05 6.72 7.54
C VAL A 17 0.83 7.09 8.39
N VAL A 18 1.02 7.93 9.42
CA VAL A 18 -0.07 8.35 10.31
C VAL A 18 -1.14 9.11 9.52
N ALA A 19 -0.74 10.02 8.63
CA ALA A 19 -1.71 10.80 7.88
C ALA A 19 -2.49 9.93 6.87
N ALA A 20 -1.87 8.90 6.30
CA ALA A 20 -2.57 7.91 5.48
C ALA A 20 -3.53 7.05 6.31
N LEU A 21 -3.13 6.61 7.51
CA LEU A 21 -3.95 5.80 8.39
C LEU A 21 -5.06 6.57 9.11
N ASP A 22 -4.94 7.89 9.27
CA ASP A 22 -6.00 8.77 9.80
C ASP A 22 -7.19 8.88 8.81
N ASP A 23 -6.91 8.71 7.51
CA ASP A 23 -7.88 8.79 6.44
C ASP A 23 -8.73 7.50 6.32
N ALA A 24 -10.04 7.63 6.51
CA ALA A 24 -10.95 6.48 6.50
C ALA A 24 -11.01 5.77 5.14
N ASP A 25 -10.90 6.51 4.04
CA ASP A 25 -10.92 5.94 2.69
C ASP A 25 -9.65 5.12 2.44
N CYS A 26 -8.50 5.61 2.93
CA CYS A 26 -7.24 4.88 2.87
C CYS A 26 -7.34 3.56 3.64
N ARG A 27 -7.88 3.58 4.86
CA ARG A 27 -8.11 2.35 5.66
C ARG A 27 -9.05 1.38 4.95
N ALA A 28 -10.12 1.88 4.32
CA ALA A 28 -11.04 1.06 3.56
C ALA A 28 -10.37 0.39 2.36
N ILE A 29 -9.53 1.13 1.61
CA ILE A 29 -8.76 0.58 0.50
C ILE A 29 -7.81 -0.52 0.97
N VAL A 30 -7.03 -0.28 2.03
CA VAL A 30 -6.09 -1.29 2.58
C VAL A 30 -6.84 -2.54 3.04
N ALA A 31 -7.96 -2.39 3.74
CA ALA A 31 -8.77 -3.52 4.21
C ALA A 31 -9.43 -4.31 3.06
N THR A 32 -9.60 -3.70 1.89
CA THR A 32 -10.19 -4.36 0.70
C THR A 32 -9.15 -5.13 -0.12
N LEU A 33 -7.86 -4.82 0.05
CA LEU A 33 -6.74 -5.39 -0.71
C LEU A 33 -6.30 -6.76 -0.17
N GLU A 34 -7.24 -7.70 -0.06
CA GLU A 34 -6.93 -9.11 0.27
C GLU A 34 -6.22 -9.82 -0.90
N ASP A 35 -6.46 -9.36 -2.13
CA ASP A 35 -5.86 -9.84 -3.39
C ASP A 35 -5.40 -8.65 -4.27
N PRO A 36 -4.57 -8.87 -5.32
CA PRO A 36 -4.17 -7.80 -6.23
C PRO A 36 -5.34 -7.23 -7.06
N LEU A 37 -5.74 -5.99 -6.78
CA LEU A 37 -6.86 -5.29 -7.43
C LEU A 37 -6.43 -4.06 -8.21
N THR A 38 -7.15 -3.74 -9.28
CA THR A 38 -7.03 -2.47 -10.01
C THR A 38 -7.69 -1.32 -9.25
N ALA A 39 -7.33 -0.07 -9.59
CA ALA A 39 -8.00 1.10 -9.03
C ALA A 39 -9.51 1.12 -9.31
N ARG A 40 -9.97 0.56 -10.44
CA ARG A 40 -11.39 0.44 -10.75
C ARG A 40 -12.09 -0.55 -9.82
N GLU A 41 -11.52 -1.74 -9.63
CA GLU A 41 -12.09 -2.73 -8.71
C GLU A 41 -12.16 -2.20 -7.27
N LEU A 42 -11.14 -1.43 -6.84
CA LEU A 42 -11.17 -0.77 -5.53
C LEU A 42 -12.25 0.30 -5.44
N SER A 43 -12.39 1.14 -6.47
CA SER A 43 -13.46 2.15 -6.57
C SER A 43 -14.84 1.50 -6.42
N ASP A 44 -15.08 0.39 -7.13
CA ASP A 44 -16.36 -0.33 -7.08
C ASP A 44 -16.61 -0.99 -5.70
N ARG A 45 -15.58 -1.54 -5.05
CA ARG A 45 -15.74 -2.23 -3.74
C ARG A 45 -15.83 -1.28 -2.54
N THR A 46 -15.25 -0.09 -2.66
CA THR A 46 -15.22 0.90 -1.57
C THR A 46 -16.27 2.01 -1.75
N ASP A 47 -17.05 1.96 -2.83
CA ASP A 47 -18.00 3.01 -3.24
C ASP A 47 -17.35 4.41 -3.39
N LEU A 48 -16.04 4.45 -3.60
CA LEU A 48 -15.28 5.69 -3.79
C LEU A 48 -15.28 6.10 -5.26
N PRO A 49 -15.38 7.40 -5.59
CA PRO A 49 -15.11 7.86 -6.95
C PRO A 49 -13.69 7.51 -7.40
N LEU A 50 -13.53 7.06 -8.64
CA LEU A 50 -12.24 6.62 -9.18
C LEU A 50 -11.11 7.65 -9.00
N SER A 51 -11.41 8.95 -9.15
CA SER A 51 -10.45 10.04 -8.92
C SER A 51 -10.00 10.14 -7.46
N THR A 52 -10.89 9.87 -6.52
CA THR A 52 -10.56 9.76 -5.10
C THR A 52 -9.71 8.52 -4.87
N THR A 53 -10.10 7.37 -5.43
CA THR A 53 -9.33 6.12 -5.29
C THR A 53 -7.87 6.29 -5.74
N TYR A 54 -7.62 6.89 -6.91
CA TYR A 54 -6.25 7.17 -7.36
C TYR A 54 -5.47 8.04 -6.36
N ARG A 55 -6.06 9.14 -5.90
CA ARG A 55 -5.40 10.03 -4.92
C ARG A 55 -5.08 9.33 -3.60
N LYS A 56 -5.94 8.42 -3.15
CA LYS A 56 -5.71 7.64 -1.91
C LYS A 56 -4.65 6.57 -2.14
N LEU A 57 -4.65 5.90 -3.29
CA LEU A 57 -3.61 4.95 -3.67
C LEU A 57 -2.23 5.61 -3.75
N ASP A 58 -2.12 6.79 -4.34
CA ASP A 58 -0.86 7.53 -4.37
C ASP A 58 -0.36 7.82 -2.96
N ARG A 59 -1.24 8.29 -2.07
CA ARG A 59 -0.92 8.54 -0.66
C ARG A 59 -0.48 7.28 0.10
N LEU A 60 -1.17 6.17 -0.14
CA LEU A 60 -0.82 4.88 0.46
C LEU A 60 0.54 4.38 -0.03
N ARG A 61 0.87 4.58 -1.31
CA ARG A 61 2.17 4.23 -1.88
C ARG A 61 3.31 5.11 -1.37
N GLU A 62 3.08 6.41 -1.23
CA GLU A 62 4.05 7.33 -0.63
C GLU A 62 4.35 6.97 0.84
N ALA A 63 3.35 6.42 1.55
CA ALA A 63 3.50 5.89 2.91
C ALA A 63 4.01 4.44 2.95
N ASP A 64 4.34 3.85 1.80
CA ASP A 64 4.74 2.45 1.62
C ASP A 64 3.65 1.43 2.05
N LEU A 65 2.42 1.84 2.36
CA LEU A 65 1.36 0.94 2.83
C LEU A 65 0.77 0.04 1.74
N VAL A 66 0.97 0.39 0.46
CA VAL A 66 0.51 -0.37 -0.71
C VAL A 66 1.58 -0.34 -1.79
N THR A 67 1.73 -1.46 -2.51
CA THR A 67 2.64 -1.58 -3.65
C THR A 67 1.86 -1.73 -4.95
N GLU A 68 2.27 -1.02 -6.01
CA GLU A 68 1.76 -1.27 -7.37
C GLU A 68 2.55 -2.40 -8.03
N THR A 69 1.83 -3.32 -8.65
CA THR A 69 2.36 -4.41 -9.46
C THR A 69 1.78 -4.37 -10.87
N VAL A 70 2.57 -4.78 -11.87
CA VAL A 70 2.14 -4.82 -13.26
C VAL A 70 1.46 -6.16 -13.53
N GLY A 71 0.15 -6.13 -13.82
CA GLY A 71 -0.61 -7.33 -14.15
C GLY A 71 -0.18 -7.92 -15.50
N VAL A 72 0.45 -9.09 -15.51
CA VAL A 72 0.69 -9.85 -16.75
C VAL A 72 -0.59 -10.64 -17.11
N HIS A 73 -1.25 -10.19 -18.19
CA HIS A 73 -2.26 -10.81 -19.08
C HIS A 73 -3.74 -10.99 -18.64
N SER A 74 -4.64 -10.26 -19.32
CA SER A 74 -5.50 -10.80 -20.39
C SER A 74 -6.18 -9.66 -21.17
N ARG A 75 -6.03 -9.67 -22.50
CA ARG A 75 -6.78 -8.90 -23.51
C ARG A 75 -7.28 -7.49 -23.11
N ASN A 76 -6.49 -6.49 -23.53
CA ASN A 76 -6.84 -5.07 -23.65
C ASN A 76 -6.71 -4.22 -22.36
N ARG A 77 -5.59 -3.45 -22.33
CA ARG A 77 -5.12 -2.47 -21.33
C ARG A 77 -4.27 -3.00 -20.18
N GLN A 78 -3.06 -2.46 -20.11
CA GLN A 78 -2.11 -2.56 -19.01
C GLN A 78 -2.65 -1.76 -17.83
N GLU A 79 -3.66 -2.28 -17.12
CA GLU A 79 -4.17 -1.65 -15.91
C GLU A 79 -3.32 -2.07 -14.70
N SER A 80 -2.79 -1.07 -13.99
CA SER A 80 -2.05 -1.23 -12.75
C SER A 80 -2.86 -1.94 -11.68
N ARG A 81 -2.23 -2.88 -10.97
CA ARG A 81 -2.80 -3.56 -9.81
C ARG A 81 -2.07 -3.15 -8.55
N TYR A 82 -2.75 -3.20 -7.43
CA TYR A 82 -2.25 -2.79 -6.12
C TYR A 82 -2.36 -3.94 -5.14
N VAL A 83 -1.43 -4.03 -4.20
CA VAL A 83 -1.37 -5.06 -3.16
C VAL A 83 -1.04 -4.40 -1.83
N ALA A 84 -1.74 -4.81 -0.77
CA ALA A 84 -1.39 -4.48 0.61
C ALA A 84 -0.70 -5.71 1.22
N ASP A 85 0.63 -5.74 1.19
CA ASP A 85 1.46 -6.83 1.73
C ASP A 85 1.87 -6.58 3.18
N LEU A 86 1.01 -5.92 3.97
CA LEU A 86 1.29 -5.43 5.31
C LEU A 86 0.46 -6.18 6.35
N GLU A 87 1.11 -6.72 7.37
CA GLU A 87 0.45 -7.41 8.49
C GLU A 87 0.38 -6.53 9.74
N ARG A 88 1.40 -5.70 9.97
CA ARG A 88 1.47 -4.87 11.18
C ARG A 88 2.17 -3.54 10.91
N VAL A 89 1.60 -2.47 11.47
CA VAL A 89 2.25 -1.16 11.61
C VAL A 89 2.58 -0.95 13.08
N SER A 90 3.85 -0.76 13.39
CA SER A 90 4.32 -0.49 14.74
C SER A 90 4.90 0.91 14.82
N ILE A 91 4.46 1.69 15.80
CA ILE A 91 5.02 3.01 16.12
C ILE A 91 5.71 2.90 17.47
N SER A 92 7.00 3.24 17.52
CA SER A 92 7.80 3.22 18.75
C SER A 92 8.45 4.57 19.01
N LEU A 93 8.81 4.80 20.27
CA LEU A 93 9.65 5.93 20.68
C LEU A 93 11.02 5.35 21.05
N THR A 94 12.07 5.79 20.36
CA THR A 94 13.45 5.33 20.58
C THR A 94 14.02 5.92 21.87
N ASP A 95 15.17 5.40 22.30
CA ASP A 95 15.90 5.93 23.47
C ASP A 95 16.33 7.41 23.27
N ASP A 96 16.56 7.81 22.02
CA ASP A 96 16.88 9.19 21.63
C ASP A 96 15.64 10.13 21.57
N ARG A 97 14.46 9.62 21.96
CA ARG A 97 13.16 10.31 21.90
C ARG A 97 12.72 10.67 20.48
N GLU A 98 13.06 9.83 19.52
CA GLU A 98 12.59 9.94 18.14
C GLU A 98 11.50 8.90 17.88
N PHE A 99 10.48 9.28 17.11
CA PHE A 99 9.48 8.31 16.70
C PHE A 99 9.99 7.50 15.51
N ALA A 100 9.83 6.18 15.58
CA ALA A 100 10.13 5.26 14.49
C ALA A 100 8.86 4.51 14.08
N VAL A 101 8.77 4.20 12.79
CA VAL A 101 7.74 3.33 12.22
C VAL A 101 8.39 2.08 11.65
N ASP A 102 7.81 0.94 12.01
CA ASP A 102 8.17 -0.35 11.44
C ASP A 102 6.94 -0.97 10.76
N LEU A 103 7.14 -1.40 9.52
CA LEU A 103 6.11 -2.04 8.68
C LEU A 103 6.45 -3.52 8.53
N GLU A 104 5.72 -4.37 9.24
CA GLU A 104 5.86 -5.82 9.10
C GLU A 104 5.08 -6.30 7.88
N ARG A 105 5.80 -6.81 6.89
CA ARG A 105 5.22 -7.34 5.66
C ARG A 105 4.84 -8.81 5.80
N SER A 106 3.79 -9.23 5.12
CA SER A 106 3.43 -10.65 5.08
C SER A 106 4.51 -11.48 4.40
N LYS A 107 5.01 -12.51 5.09
CA LYS A 107 5.96 -13.48 4.52
C LYS A 107 5.33 -14.35 3.43
N THR A 108 4.01 -14.51 3.47
CA THR A 108 3.25 -14.99 2.32
C THR A 108 3.10 -13.79 1.38
N GLY A 109 4.21 -13.39 0.77
CA GLY A 109 4.16 -12.42 -0.31
C GLY A 109 3.26 -13.02 -1.39
N SER A 110 2.00 -12.61 -1.42
CA SER A 110 1.11 -12.83 -2.54
C SER A 110 1.82 -12.37 -3.81
N VAL A 111 2.66 -11.34 -3.75
CA VAL A 111 3.54 -10.94 -4.87
C VAL A 111 4.49 -12.05 -5.38
N GLY A 112 5.06 -12.88 -4.51
CA GLY A 112 5.94 -14.00 -4.89
C GLY A 112 5.15 -15.24 -5.31
N LEU A 113 4.13 -15.61 -4.53
CA LEU A 113 3.30 -16.79 -4.81
C LEU A 113 2.45 -16.61 -6.09
N TRP A 114 1.95 -15.40 -6.37
CA TRP A 114 1.25 -15.08 -7.63
C TRP A 114 2.17 -14.99 -8.84
N SER A 115 3.51 -14.91 -8.64
CA SER A 115 4.50 -15.00 -9.72
C SER A 115 4.80 -16.46 -10.09
N GLU A 116 4.78 -17.39 -9.13
CA GLU A 116 5.00 -18.82 -9.35
C GLU A 116 3.74 -19.57 -9.79
N LEU A 117 2.55 -19.21 -9.28
CA LEU A 117 1.28 -19.81 -9.72
C LEU A 117 0.91 -19.51 -11.19
N ARG A 118 1.65 -18.59 -11.84
CA ARG A 118 1.43 -18.13 -13.21
C ARG A 118 2.35 -18.78 -14.26
N ARG A 119 3.12 -19.81 -13.88
CA ARG A 119 3.95 -20.57 -14.83
C ARG A 119 3.34 -21.91 -15.28
N GLU A 120 2.19 -22.30 -14.71
CA GLU A 120 1.65 -23.66 -14.88
C GLU A 120 0.23 -23.71 -15.48
N LEU A 121 -0.24 -22.62 -16.10
CA LEU A 121 -1.47 -22.58 -16.91
C LEU A 121 -1.21 -21.87 -18.25
#